data_AF-A0A7S3I171-F1
#
_entry.id   AF-A0A7S3I171-F1
#
_cell.length_a   1.000
_cell.length_b   1.000
_cell.length_c   1.000
_cell.angle_alpha   90.00
_cell.angle_beta   90.00
_cell.angle_gamma   90.00
#
_symmetry.space_group_name_H-M   'P 1'
#
loop_
_entity.id
_entity.type
_entity.pdbx_description
1 polymer ?
#
loop_
_entity_poly.entity_id
_entity_poly.type
_entity_poly.pdbx_seq_one_letter_code
_entity_poly.pdbx_strand_id
1 'polypeptide(L)'
;MAHSNVERLYHLEKYKTKFCSSTAQDCPYGQICSFAHSERDLKTRLIHKYPKNNDFYMYYFKTEWCPYLTNEHNKAKCEYAHNWQDFRRKPHLFDYDPRELCQNWQGGTFIGYYHQ
;
A
#
# COMPACT_ATOMS: atom_id res chain seq x y z
N MET A 1 9.94 -16.28 17.44
CA MET A 1 10.55 -15.03 17.96
C MET A 1 9.40 -14.08 18.21
N ALA A 2 9.28 -13.53 19.42
CA ALA A 2 8.14 -12.71 19.81
C ALA A 2 8.05 -11.50 18.87
N HIS A 3 6.92 -11.37 18.16
CA HIS A 3 6.60 -10.20 17.36
C HIS A 3 5.29 -9.65 17.88
N SER A 4 5.36 -8.88 18.96
CA SER A 4 4.23 -8.06 19.39
C SER A 4 3.76 -7.16 18.24
N ASN A 5 2.49 -6.77 18.26
CA ASN A 5 1.95 -5.85 17.24
C ASN A 5 2.75 -4.55 17.14
N VAL A 6 3.38 -4.12 18.24
CA VAL A 6 4.25 -2.94 18.29
C VAL A 6 5.52 -3.18 17.49
N GLU A 7 6.24 -4.29 17.71
CA GLU A 7 7.49 -4.61 17.00
C GLU A 7 7.28 -4.74 15.48
N ARG A 8 6.12 -5.22 15.05
CA ARG A 8 5.78 -5.34 13.62
C ARG A 8 5.75 -3.99 12.90
N LEU A 9 5.44 -2.89 13.59
CA LEU A 9 5.44 -1.54 13.00
C LEU A 9 6.85 -1.04 12.68
N TYR A 10 7.87 -1.58 13.36
CA TYR A 10 9.27 -1.24 13.15
C TYR A 10 9.97 -2.15 12.13
N HIS A 11 9.26 -3.15 11.60
CA HIS A 11 9.77 -3.96 10.49
C HIS A 11 9.99 -3.10 9.25
N LEU A 12 11.04 -3.41 8.46
CA LEU A 12 11.46 -2.62 7.30
C LEU A 12 10.31 -2.35 6.31
N GLU A 13 9.40 -3.31 6.16
CA GLU A 13 8.25 -3.26 5.26
C GLU A 13 7.09 -2.39 5.76
N LYS A 14 7.02 -2.09 7.06
CA LYS A 14 5.92 -1.34 7.68
C LYS A 14 6.36 0.04 8.16
N TYR A 15 7.63 0.16 8.53
CA TYR A 15 8.20 1.37 9.09
C TYR A 15 8.08 2.56 8.12
N LYS A 16 7.46 3.64 8.62
CA LYS A 16 7.22 4.91 7.90
C LYS A 16 6.46 4.75 6.57
N THR A 17 5.60 3.74 6.44
CA THR A 17 4.74 3.56 5.24
C THR A 17 3.42 4.34 5.29
N LYS A 18 3.07 4.88 6.46
CA LYS A 18 1.86 5.67 6.69
C LYS A 18 2.18 6.93 7.47
N PHE A 19 1.38 7.97 7.30
CA PHE A 19 1.49 9.21 8.05
C PHE A 19 1.08 9.03 9.50
N CYS A 20 1.75 9.73 10.41
CA CYS A 20 1.33 9.86 11.79
C CYS A 20 0.12 10.82 11.87
N SER A 21 -0.74 10.62 12.86
CA SER A 21 -1.84 11.55 13.17
C SER A 21 -1.39 12.84 13.85
N SER A 22 -0.16 12.87 14.38
CA SER A 22 0.38 13.97 15.16
C SER A 22 1.61 14.56 14.47
N THR A 23 1.95 15.80 14.82
CA THR A 23 3.24 16.38 14.43
C THR A 23 4.38 15.70 15.18
N ALA A 24 5.62 15.85 14.71
CA ALA A 24 6.78 15.31 15.41
C ALA A 24 6.97 15.88 16.83
N GLN A 25 6.41 17.06 17.11
CA GLN A 25 6.50 17.75 18.40
C GLN A 25 5.47 17.19 19.40
N ASP A 26 4.27 16.86 18.93
CA ASP A 26 3.17 16.36 19.76
C ASP A 26 3.09 14.83 19.81
N CYS A 27 3.89 14.13 19.00
CA CYS A 27 3.90 12.69 18.95
C CYS A 27 4.63 12.11 20.18
N PRO A 28 4.01 11.20 20.96
CA PRO A 28 4.66 10.60 22.13
C PRO A 28 5.91 9.77 21.78
N TYR A 29 6.02 9.34 20.53
CA TYR A 29 7.19 8.62 20.01
C TYR A 29 8.23 9.54 19.38
N GLY A 30 7.94 10.82 19.18
CA GLY A 30 8.88 11.79 18.61
C GLY A 30 9.62 11.26 17.37
N GLN A 31 10.96 11.29 17.41
CA GLN A 31 11.78 10.86 16.27
C GLN A 31 11.79 9.34 16.03
N ILE A 32 11.45 8.53 17.04
CA ILE A 32 11.40 7.07 16.91
C ILE A 32 10.04 6.56 16.43
N CYS A 33 9.10 7.45 16.09
CA CYS A 33 7.79 7.04 15.59
C CYS A 33 7.91 6.11 14.37
N SER A 34 7.13 5.03 14.39
CA SER A 34 7.03 4.08 13.27
C SER A 34 6.21 4.61 12.10
N PHE A 35 5.57 5.77 12.26
CA PHE A 35 4.83 6.50 11.22
C PHE A 35 5.60 7.74 10.75
N ALA A 36 5.31 8.19 9.53
CA ALA A 36 5.95 9.36 8.94
C ALA A 36 5.30 10.66 9.43
N HIS A 37 6.09 11.62 9.93
CA HIS A 37 5.60 12.95 10.32
C HIS A 37 5.58 13.95 9.16
N SER A 38 6.20 13.61 8.03
CA SER A 38 6.29 14.44 6.85
C SER A 38 6.38 13.58 5.59
N GLU A 39 6.19 14.18 4.42
CA GLU A 39 6.40 13.47 3.15
C GLU A 39 7.86 13.01 2.97
N ARG A 40 8.82 13.73 3.57
CA ARG A 40 10.24 13.38 3.54
C ARG A 40 10.53 12.11 4.34
N ASP A 41 9.72 11.85 5.37
CA ASP A 41 9.82 10.64 6.19
C ASP A 41 9.11 9.44 5.56
N LEU A 42 8.14 9.68 4.68
CA LEU A 42 7.29 8.64 4.13
C LEU A 42 8.05 7.76 3.13
N LYS A 43 8.06 6.45 3.37
CA LYS A 43 8.66 5.46 2.46
C LYS A 43 7.72 5.05 1.32
N THR A 44 6.42 5.25 1.48
CA THR A 44 5.43 4.96 0.45
C THR A 44 5.47 6.02 -0.65
N ARG A 45 5.46 5.59 -1.91
CA ARG A 45 5.49 6.51 -3.05
C ARG A 45 4.19 7.31 -3.14
N LEU A 46 4.31 8.64 -3.27
CA LEU A 46 3.16 9.54 -3.38
C LEU A 46 2.58 9.59 -4.80
N ILE A 47 1.95 8.49 -5.23
CA ILE A 47 1.39 8.36 -6.59
C ILE A 47 0.34 9.43 -6.93
N HIS A 48 -0.32 10.02 -5.93
CA HIS A 48 -1.29 11.08 -6.18
C HIS A 48 -0.69 12.31 -6.87
N LYS A 49 0.62 12.54 -6.75
CA LYS A 49 1.34 13.66 -7.37
C LYS A 49 1.60 13.49 -8.86
N TYR A 50 1.37 12.31 -9.42
CA TYR A 50 1.55 12.08 -10.85
C TYR A 50 0.38 12.61 -11.70
N PRO A 51 0.64 13.02 -12.96
CA PRO A 51 -0.41 13.45 -13.89
C PRO A 51 -1.45 12.35 -14.09
N LYS A 52 -2.75 12.69 -14.07
CA LYS A 52 -3.87 11.72 -14.21
C LYS A 52 -4.20 11.43 -15.67
N ASN A 53 -3.22 10.93 -16.40
CA ASN A 53 -3.37 10.49 -17.79
C ASN A 53 -3.59 8.97 -17.88
N ASN A 54 -3.67 8.42 -19.09
CA ASN A 54 -3.85 6.98 -19.30
C ASN A 54 -2.72 6.16 -18.63
N ASP A 55 -1.48 6.63 -18.73
CA ASP A 55 -0.33 5.98 -18.11
C ASP A 55 -0.47 5.86 -16.59
N PHE A 56 -1.05 6.88 -15.93
CA PHE A 56 -1.31 6.79 -14.50
C PHE A 56 -2.29 5.68 -14.14
N TYR A 57 -3.41 5.57 -14.86
CA TYR A 57 -4.41 4.54 -14.59
C TYR A 57 -3.92 3.14 -14.92
N MET A 58 -3.03 3.03 -15.89
CA MET A 58 -2.42 1.77 -16.30
C MET A 58 -1.30 1.31 -15.34
N TYR A 59 -0.40 2.22 -14.96
CA TYR A 59 0.84 1.85 -14.27
C TYR A 59 0.87 2.14 -12.78
N TYR A 60 0.07 3.08 -12.28
CA TYR A 60 0.24 3.64 -10.93
C TYR A 60 -1.00 3.53 -10.05
N PHE A 61 -2.19 3.58 -10.63
CA PHE A 61 -3.44 3.47 -9.90
C PHE A 61 -3.48 2.18 -9.07
N LYS A 62 -3.65 2.33 -7.75
CA LYS A 62 -3.74 1.28 -6.74
C LYS A 62 -2.55 0.35 -6.64
N THR A 63 -1.36 0.81 -7.05
CA THR A 63 -0.10 0.07 -6.93
C THR A 63 0.66 0.36 -5.62
N GLU A 64 0.14 1.28 -4.81
CA GLU A 64 0.67 1.64 -3.49
C GLU A 64 -0.45 1.59 -2.44
N TRP A 65 -0.09 1.25 -1.21
CA TRP A 65 -0.99 1.27 -0.07
C TRP A 65 -1.29 2.69 0.37
N CYS A 66 -2.53 2.96 0.79
CA CYS A 66 -2.91 4.29 1.25
C CYS A 66 -2.07 4.68 2.49
N PRO A 67 -1.29 5.78 2.42
CA PRO A 67 -0.47 6.23 3.54
C PRO A 67 -1.29 6.98 4.59
N TYR A 68 -2.52 7.37 4.28
CA TYR A 68 -3.40 8.09 5.21
C TYR A 68 -4.09 7.12 6.17
N LEU A 69 -3.95 7.37 7.47
CA LEU A 69 -4.55 6.54 8.53
C LEU A 69 -6.03 6.84 8.75
N THR A 70 -6.45 8.08 8.52
CA THR A 70 -7.83 8.51 8.75
C THR A 70 -8.74 7.97 7.65
N ASN A 71 -10.00 7.70 8.00
CA ASN A 71 -11.05 7.38 7.02
C ASN A 71 -11.67 8.65 6.45
N GLU A 72 -10.96 9.77 6.45
CA GLU A 72 -11.44 11.08 5.99
C GLU A 72 -11.40 11.21 4.45
N HIS A 73 -11.48 10.10 3.74
CA HIS A 73 -11.60 10.07 2.29
C HIS A 73 -12.43 8.88 1.83
N ASN A 74 -13.00 9.04 0.64
CA ASN A 74 -13.75 7.97 0.00
C ASN A 74 -12.80 6.89 -0.53
N LYS A 75 -12.78 5.73 0.15
CA LYS A 75 -11.92 4.58 -0.22
C LYS A 75 -12.19 4.05 -1.62
N ALA A 76 -13.44 4.10 -2.09
CA ALA A 76 -13.79 3.62 -3.42
C ALA A 76 -13.23 4.51 -4.54
N LYS A 77 -13.09 5.82 -4.28
CA LYS A 77 -12.51 6.79 -5.21
C LYS A 77 -11.01 7.00 -5.02
N CYS A 78 -10.42 6.41 -3.99
CA CYS A 78 -9.01 6.61 -3.69
C CYS A 78 -8.12 5.93 -4.74
N GLU A 79 -7.04 6.63 -5.09
CA GLU A 79 -6.03 6.15 -6.03
C GLU A 79 -5.10 5.10 -5.42
N TYR A 80 -5.13 4.94 -4.11
CA TYR A 80 -4.36 3.97 -3.36
C TYR A 80 -5.19 2.74 -3.00
N ALA A 81 -4.51 1.62 -2.80
CA ALA A 81 -5.13 0.40 -2.32
C ALA A 81 -5.46 0.49 -0.81
N HIS A 82 -6.62 -0.06 -0.43
CA HIS A 82 -7.07 -0.15 0.96
C HIS A 82 -7.23 -1.59 1.47
N ASN A 83 -7.26 -2.56 0.57
CA ASN A 83 -7.23 -3.98 0.88
C ASN A 83 -6.43 -4.72 -0.20
N TRP A 84 -6.15 -6.00 0.05
CA TRP A 84 -5.30 -6.81 -0.84
C TRP A 84 -5.98 -7.12 -2.18
N GLN A 85 -7.32 -7.19 -2.19
CA GLN A 85 -8.11 -7.37 -3.41
C GLN A 85 -8.03 -6.15 -4.33
N ASP A 86 -7.82 -4.98 -3.75
CA ASP A 86 -7.74 -3.70 -4.45
C ASP A 86 -6.31 -3.35 -4.88
N PHE A 87 -5.30 -4.01 -4.29
CA PHE A 87 -3.90 -3.78 -4.59
C PHE A 87 -3.53 -4.36 -5.96
N ARG A 88 -3.16 -3.47 -6.89
CA ARG A 88 -2.72 -3.84 -8.23
C ARG A 88 -1.22 -4.13 -8.23
N ARG A 89 -0.82 -5.18 -8.96
CA ARG A 89 0.59 -5.49 -9.20
C ARG A 89 1.25 -4.34 -9.95
N LYS A 90 2.49 -4.03 -9.56
CA LYS A 90 3.32 -3.03 -10.22
C LYS A 90 3.73 -3.54 -11.60
N PRO A 91 3.28 -2.94 -12.72
CA PRO A 91 3.54 -3.52 -14.03
C PRO A 91 5.02 -3.50 -14.47
N HIS A 92 5.87 -2.72 -13.78
CA HIS A 92 7.32 -2.75 -13.99
C HIS A 92 8.04 -3.91 -13.29
N LEU A 93 7.36 -4.60 -12.37
CA LEU A 93 7.90 -5.77 -11.66
C LEU A 93 7.31 -7.09 -12.18
N PHE A 94 6.20 -7.02 -12.90
CA PHE A 94 5.44 -8.17 -13.35
C PHE A 94 5.02 -7.97 -14.81
N ASP A 95 5.32 -8.96 -15.63
CA ASP A 95 4.87 -8.96 -17.01
C ASP A 95 3.36 -9.19 -17.06
N TYR A 96 2.66 -8.21 -17.62
CA TYR A 96 1.28 -8.35 -18.04
C TYR A 96 1.26 -8.82 -19.50
N ASP A 97 1.69 -10.07 -19.74
CA ASP A 97 1.61 -10.66 -21.08
C ASP A 97 0.31 -11.46 -21.22
N PRO A 98 -0.61 -11.09 -22.13
CA PRO A 98 -1.81 -11.87 -22.39
C PRO A 98 -1.54 -13.25 -23.02
N ARG A 99 -0.31 -13.51 -23.48
CA ARG A 99 0.10 -14.77 -24.12
C ARG A 99 0.61 -15.79 -23.11
N GLU A 100 1.18 -15.31 -21.99
CA GLU A 100 1.76 -16.17 -20.96
C GLU A 100 0.76 -16.35 -19.82
N LEU A 101 0.30 -17.58 -19.63
CA LEU A 101 -0.48 -17.93 -18.46
C LEU A 101 0.42 -17.81 -17.22
N CYS A 102 -0.12 -17.26 -16.13
CA CYS A 102 0.59 -17.30 -14.86
C CYS A 102 0.93 -18.75 -14.53
N GLN A 103 2.19 -19.04 -14.20
CA GLN A 103 2.70 -20.41 -14.03
C GLN A 103 1.90 -21.25 -13.02
N ASN A 104 1.25 -20.60 -12.05
CA ASN A 104 0.43 -21.24 -11.02
C ASN A 104 -1.08 -21.08 -11.26
N TRP A 105 -1.49 -20.59 -12.43
CA TRP A 105 -2.90 -20.42 -12.77
C TRP A 105 -3.55 -21.76 -13.08
N GLN A 106 -4.33 -22.25 -12.13
CA GLN A 106 -5.21 -23.40 -12.34
C GLN A 106 -6.58 -22.90 -12.80
N GLY A 107 -6.75 -22.75 -14.11
CA GLY A 107 -8.06 -22.44 -14.69
C GLY A 107 -9.06 -23.55 -14.38
N GLY A 108 -10.18 -23.22 -13.72
CA GLY A 108 -11.27 -24.16 -13.48
C GLY A 108 -11.43 -24.69 -12.05
N THR A 109 -10.56 -24.32 -11.10
CA THR A 109 -10.82 -24.61 -9.68
C THR A 109 -11.82 -23.60 -9.13
N PHE A 110 -13.04 -24.05 -8.80
CA PHE A 110 -14.03 -23.24 -8.10
C PHE A 110 -13.45 -22.83 -6.73
N ILE A 111 -13.16 -21.53 -6.54
CA ILE A 111 -12.74 -21.00 -5.24
C ILE A 111 -13.99 -20.97 -4.34
N GLY A 112 -14.27 -22.10 -3.68
CA GLY A 112 -15.46 -22.26 -2.82
C GLY A 112 -15.32 -21.62 -1.44
N TYR A 113 -14.11 -21.25 -1.02
CA TYR A 113 -13.85 -20.66 0.29
C TYR A 113 -12.78 -19.58 0.20
N TYR A 114 -13.17 -18.35 0.56
CA TYR A 114 -12.23 -17.27 0.84
C TYR A 114 -11.82 -17.40 2.30
N HIS A 115 -10.53 -17.63 2.59
CA HIS A 115 -10.03 -17.64 3.97
C HIS A 115 -10.23 -16.25 4.60
N GLN A 116 -10.87 -16.25 5.78
CA GLN A 116 -11.15 -15.08 6.63
C GLN A 116 -9.89 -14.52 7.27
#